data_AF-A0A7V9H1D3-F1
#
_entry.id   AF-A0A7V9H1D3-F1
#
_cell.length_a   1.000
_cell.length_b   1.000
_cell.length_c   1.000
_cell.angle_alpha   90.00
_cell.angle_beta   90.00
_cell.angle_gamma   90.00
#
_symmetry.space_group_name_H-M   'P 1'
#
loop_
_entity.id
_entity.type
_entity.pdbx_description
1 polymer ?
#
loop_
_entity_poly.entity_id
_entity_poly.type
_entity_poly.pdbx_seq_one_letter_code
_entity_poly.pdbx_strand_id
1 'polypeptide(L)'
;MKPYSKDLRLRVLAAVDRGTPRDEVARTFSVSVPTIKRWLRRRRETGGVEPRPIPGRPSVKGAALGGWLPSHLRSNDDLTLEEHRGAFEEAHGVAVSASTVGRAISRLPGSWPLKKSPR
;
A
#
# COMPACT_ATOMS: atom_id res chain seq x y z
N MET A 1 0.93 18.14 1.52
CA MET A 1 2.11 18.57 2.29
C MET A 1 3.20 17.52 2.19
N LYS A 2 4.44 17.89 1.88
CA LYS A 2 5.57 16.96 1.73
C LYS A 2 6.11 16.58 3.12
N PRO A 3 6.39 15.29 3.40
CA PRO A 3 6.98 14.90 4.68
C PRO A 3 8.41 15.44 4.81
N TYR A 4 8.83 15.73 6.05
CA TYR A 4 10.24 15.99 6.35
C TYR A 4 11.14 14.84 5.91
N SER A 5 12.34 15.18 5.42
CA SER A 5 13.35 14.23 4.93
C SER A 5 13.76 13.25 6.01
N LYS A 6 14.19 12.05 5.60
CA LYS A 6 14.72 11.02 6.50
C LYS A 6 15.92 11.52 7.30
N ASP A 7 16.85 12.21 6.63
CA ASP A 7 18.05 12.77 7.24
C ASP A 7 17.72 13.69 8.42
N LEU A 8 16.78 14.63 8.24
CA LEU A 8 16.38 15.54 9.31
C LEU A 8 15.83 14.78 10.52
N ARG A 9 15.03 13.75 10.29
CA ARG A 9 14.47 12.91 11.37
C ARG A 9 15.57 12.21 12.13
N LEU A 10 16.54 11.62 11.43
CA LEU A 10 17.66 10.91 12.04
C LEU A 10 18.50 11.85 12.90
N ARG A 11 18.85 13.04 12.39
CA ARG A 11 19.63 14.02 13.16
C ARG A 11 18.90 14.52 14.40
N VAL A 12 17.60 14.80 14.30
CA VAL A 12 16.76 15.20 15.43
C VAL A 12 16.68 14.10 16.48
N LEU A 13 16.42 12.85 16.08
CA LEU A 13 16.35 11.74 17.03
C LEU A 13 17.70 11.45 17.67
N ALA A 14 18.80 11.54 16.92
CA ALA A 14 20.14 11.37 17.48
C ALA A 14 20.48 12.45 18.52
N ALA A 15 20.03 13.70 18.33
CA ALA A 15 20.19 14.74 19.34
C ALA A 15 19.40 14.43 20.63
N VAL A 16 18.17 13.93 20.49
CA VAL A 16 17.37 13.49 21.65
C VAL A 16 18.02 12.29 22.35
N ASP A 17 18.56 11.33 21.58
CA ASP A 17 19.23 10.14 22.14
C ASP A 17 20.52 10.51 22.92
N ARG A 18 21.19 11.61 22.55
CA ARG A 18 22.33 12.17 23.30
C ARG A 18 21.93 12.90 24.59
N GLY A 19 20.63 12.99 24.89
CA GLY A 19 20.12 13.63 26.11
C GLY A 19 19.81 15.13 25.97
N THR A 20 19.91 15.71 24.77
CA THR A 20 19.55 17.13 24.56
C THR A 20 18.05 17.34 24.85
N PRO A 21 17.68 18.36 25.64
CA PRO A 21 16.28 18.69 25.90
C PRO A 21 15.48 18.91 24.61
N ARG A 22 14.25 18.40 24.57
CA ARG A 22 13.42 18.43 23.35
C ARG A 22 13.12 19.84 22.85
N ASP A 23 12.99 20.81 23.76
CA ASP A 23 12.74 22.21 23.42
C ASP A 23 13.96 22.88 22.79
N GLU A 24 15.15 22.44 23.17
CA GLU A 24 16.39 22.86 22.52
C GLU A 24 16.51 22.24 21.13
N VAL A 25 16.31 20.92 21.01
CA VAL A 25 16.31 20.23 19.70
C VAL A 25 15.28 20.86 18.75
N ALA A 26 14.09 21.20 19.24
CA ALA A 26 13.05 21.87 18.45
C ALA A 26 13.54 23.21 17.88
N ARG A 27 14.22 24.02 18.68
CA ARG A 27 14.80 25.30 18.26
C ARG A 27 15.95 25.10 17.28
N THR A 28 16.91 24.22 17.58
CA THR A 28 18.09 23.95 16.74
C THR A 28 17.71 23.46 15.35
N PHE A 29 16.74 22.56 15.25
CA PHE A 29 16.33 21.97 13.98
C PHE A 29 15.11 22.66 13.35
N SER A 30 14.59 23.73 13.96
CA SER A 30 13.38 24.43 13.51
C SER A 30 12.19 23.49 13.28
N VAL A 31 11.98 22.54 14.19
CA VAL A 31 10.87 21.57 14.17
C VAL A 31 10.05 21.68 15.44
N SER A 32 8.76 21.39 15.36
CA SER A 32 7.90 21.45 16.55
C SER A 32 8.10 20.25 17.49
N VAL A 33 8.03 20.47 18.80
CA VAL A 33 8.12 19.39 19.82
C VAL A 33 7.11 18.25 19.58
N PRO A 34 5.85 18.50 19.17
CA PRO A 34 4.93 17.43 18.79
C PRO A 34 5.44 16.57 17.63
N THR A 35 6.17 17.15 16.68
CA THR A 35 6.78 16.42 15.55
C THR A 35 7.87 15.47 16.04
N ILE A 36 8.74 15.94 16.94
CA ILE A 36 9.77 15.12 17.60
C ILE A 36 9.12 13.93 18.34
N LYS A 37 8.08 14.19 19.14
CA LYS A 37 7.31 13.14 19.84
C LYS A 37 6.73 12.12 18.85
N ARG A 38 6.21 12.58 17.70
CA ARG A 38 5.65 11.72 16.65
C ARG A 38 6.72 10.80 16.03
N TRP A 39 7.94 11.29 15.83
CA TRP A 39 9.05 10.49 15.30
C TRP A 39 9.58 9.48 16.32
N LEU A 40 9.71 9.87 17.60
CA LEU A 40 10.09 8.96 18.69
C LEU A 40 9.09 7.81 18.82
N ARG A 41 7.78 8.12 18.83
CA ARG A 41 6.74 7.10 18.88
C ARG A 41 6.86 6.13 17.70
N ARG A 42 7.07 6.65 16.49
CA ARG A 42 7.22 5.81 15.30
C ARG A 42 8.43 4.90 15.37
N ARG A 43 9.59 5.41 15.80
CA ARG A 43 10.79 4.59 15.99
C ARG A 43 10.53 3.45 16.99
N ARG A 44 9.75 3.68 18.05
CA ARG A 44 9.35 2.64 19.01
C ARG A 44 8.40 1.61 18.40
N GLU A 45 7.42 2.05 17.61
CA GLU A 45 6.41 1.16 17.00
C GLU A 45 6.95 0.33 15.84
N THR A 46 7.83 0.89 15.00
CA THR A 46 8.23 0.26 13.72
C THR A 46 9.72 0.03 13.57
N GLY A 47 10.55 0.38 14.57
CA GLY A 47 12.02 0.31 14.50
C GLY A 47 12.66 1.32 13.53
N GLY A 48 11.87 2.16 12.85
CA GLY A 48 12.34 3.01 11.76
C GLY A 48 11.75 4.42 11.77
N VAL A 49 12.33 5.33 10.98
CA VAL A 49 11.95 6.75 10.93
C VAL A 49 11.43 7.21 9.57
N GLU A 50 11.35 6.28 8.61
CA GLU A 50 10.91 6.57 7.24
C GLU A 50 9.55 7.27 7.21
N PRO A 51 9.28 8.16 6.26
CA PRO A 51 7.91 8.59 5.95
C PRO A 51 7.00 7.38 5.69
N ARG A 52 5.70 7.46 6.01
CA ARG A 52 4.77 6.42 5.49
C ARG A 52 4.64 6.67 4.00
N PRO A 53 4.59 5.64 3.15
CA PRO A 53 4.02 5.82 1.83
C PRO A 53 2.64 6.44 2.01
N ILE A 54 2.35 7.49 1.24
CA ILE A 54 1.02 8.07 1.22
C ILE A 54 0.17 7.06 0.45
N PRO A 55 -0.77 6.36 1.09
CA PRO A 55 -1.61 5.43 0.35
C PRO A 55 -2.40 6.24 -0.68
N GLY A 56 -2.33 5.83 -1.95
CA GLY A 56 -3.21 6.38 -2.97
C GLY A 56 -4.67 6.04 -2.67
N ARG A 57 -5.59 6.61 -3.45
CA ARG A 57 -7.02 6.27 -3.35
C ARG A 57 -7.21 4.75 -3.56
N PRO A 58 -7.90 4.03 -2.65
CA PRO A 58 -8.19 2.63 -2.87
C PRO A 58 -9.07 2.45 -4.10
N SER A 59 -8.75 1.45 -4.93
CA SER A 59 -9.54 1.17 -6.14
C SER A 59 -10.84 0.46 -5.78
N VAL A 60 -11.99 1.08 -6.05
CA VAL A 60 -13.31 0.46 -5.81
C VAL A 60 -13.46 -0.83 -6.62
N LYS A 61 -13.18 -0.78 -7.92
CA LYS A 61 -13.24 -1.96 -8.81
C LYS A 61 -12.28 -3.07 -8.39
N GLY A 62 -11.08 -2.71 -7.93
CA GLY A 62 -10.07 -3.68 -7.50
C GLY A 62 -10.43 -4.38 -6.18
N ALA A 63 -11.13 -3.69 -5.27
CA ALA A 63 -11.61 -4.31 -4.03
C ALA A 63 -12.70 -5.34 -4.31
N ALA A 64 -13.68 -5.00 -5.18
CA ALA A 64 -14.72 -5.94 -5.61
C ALA A 64 -14.11 -7.16 -6.32
N LEU A 65 -13.20 -6.94 -7.28
CA LEU A 65 -12.46 -8.01 -7.96
C LEU A 65 -11.71 -8.91 -6.97
N GLY A 66 -10.99 -8.33 -6.01
CA GLY A 66 -10.19 -9.10 -5.05
C GLY A 66 -11.04 -9.99 -4.12
N GLY A 67 -12.28 -9.57 -3.81
CA GLY A 67 -13.21 -10.39 -3.02
C GLY A 67 -13.83 -11.54 -3.81
N TRP A 68 -14.14 -11.32 -5.09
CA TRP A 68 -14.84 -12.28 -5.94
C TRP A 68 -13.91 -13.28 -6.66
N LEU A 69 -12.73 -12.83 -7.10
CA LEU A 69 -11.79 -13.63 -7.89
C LEU A 69 -11.36 -14.95 -7.21
N PRO A 70 -11.04 -15.01 -5.90
CA PRO A 70 -10.55 -16.25 -5.29
C PRO A 70 -11.56 -17.41 -5.36
N SER A 71 -12.86 -17.14 -5.18
CA SER A 71 -13.89 -18.16 -5.34
C SER A 71 -14.13 -18.51 -6.80
N HIS A 72 -14.16 -17.50 -7.68
CA HIS A 72 -14.39 -17.72 -9.10
C HIS A 72 -13.27 -18.54 -9.77
N LEU A 73 -12.00 -18.24 -9.49
CA LEU A 73 -10.84 -18.95 -10.04
C LEU A 73 -10.73 -20.41 -9.55
N ARG A 74 -11.23 -20.72 -8.35
CA ARG A 74 -11.28 -22.11 -7.87
C ARG A 74 -12.32 -22.95 -8.61
N SER A 75 -13.40 -22.33 -9.07
CA SER A 75 -14.45 -23.01 -9.82
C SER A 75 -14.18 -23.04 -11.32
N ASN A 76 -13.34 -22.14 -11.84
CA ASN A 76 -13.07 -21.96 -13.26
C ASN A 76 -11.59 -21.61 -13.46
N ASP A 77 -10.71 -22.61 -13.38
CA ASP A 77 -9.25 -22.42 -13.47
C ASP A 77 -8.72 -22.39 -14.91
N ASP A 78 -9.58 -22.69 -15.87
CA ASP A 78 -9.24 -22.90 -17.27
C ASP A 78 -9.67 -21.75 -18.19
N LEU A 79 -10.39 -20.77 -17.65
CA LEU A 79 -10.85 -19.59 -18.39
C LEU A 79 -9.71 -18.64 -18.74
N THR A 80 -9.90 -17.93 -19.83
CA THR A 80 -9.04 -16.85 -20.28
C THR A 80 -9.35 -15.55 -19.53
N LEU A 81 -8.43 -14.59 -19.59
CA LEU A 81 -8.63 -13.27 -18.96
C LEU A 81 -9.86 -12.52 -19.49
N GLU A 82 -10.23 -12.70 -20.77
CA GLU A 82 -11.44 -12.09 -21.35
C GLU A 82 -12.71 -12.73 -20.81
N GLU A 83 -12.71 -14.04 -20.58
CA GLU A 83 -13.85 -14.75 -19.99
C GLU A 83 -14.04 -14.37 -18.52
N HIS A 84 -12.95 -14.28 -17.74
CA HIS A 84 -13.02 -13.77 -16.37
C HIS A 84 -13.52 -12.33 -16.30
N ARG A 85 -13.18 -11.51 -17.29
CA ARG A 85 -13.66 -10.13 -17.42
C ARG A 85 -15.17 -10.11 -17.65
N GLY A 86 -15.67 -10.91 -18.58
CA GLY A 86 -17.10 -11.04 -18.87
C GLY A 86 -17.89 -11.55 -17.66
N ALA A 87 -17.41 -12.62 -17.03
CA ALA A 87 -18.05 -13.19 -15.84
C ALA A 87 -18.11 -12.19 -14.67
N PHE A 88 -17.08 -11.35 -14.49
CA PHE A 88 -17.10 -10.29 -13.48
C PHE A 88 -18.12 -9.19 -13.81
N GLU A 89 -18.20 -8.79 -15.07
CA GLU A 89 -19.14 -7.78 -15.54
C GLU A 89 -20.60 -8.26 -15.38
N GLU A 90 -20.87 -9.53 -15.68
CA GLU A 90 -22.18 -10.15 -15.48
C GLU A 90 -22.56 -10.25 -13.99
N ALA A 91 -21.63 -10.69 -13.13
CA ALA A 91 -21.89 -10.87 -11.70
C ALA A 91 -22.04 -9.56 -10.92
N HIS A 92 -21.30 -8.51 -11.30
CA HIS A 92 -21.23 -7.26 -10.54
C HIS A 92 -21.76 -6.02 -11.27
N GLY A 93 -22.11 -6.13 -12.56
CA GLY A 93 -22.57 -4.99 -13.37
C GLY A 93 -21.49 -3.93 -13.61
N VAL A 94 -20.21 -4.27 -13.44
CA VAL A 94 -19.09 -3.33 -13.53
C VAL A 94 -18.09 -3.78 -14.59
N ALA A 95 -18.03 -3.01 -15.68
CA ALA A 95 -17.02 -3.20 -16.71
C ALA A 95 -15.60 -2.97 -16.17
N VAL A 96 -14.71 -3.94 -16.40
CA VAL A 96 -13.27 -3.89 -16.10
C VAL A 96 -12.49 -4.32 -17.33
N SER A 97 -11.23 -3.89 -17.48
CA SER A 97 -10.38 -4.37 -18.57
C SER A 97 -9.71 -5.70 -18.21
N ALA A 98 -9.35 -6.52 -19.20
CA ALA A 98 -8.57 -7.75 -18.98
C ALA A 98 -7.24 -7.47 -18.26
N SER A 99 -6.58 -6.35 -18.53
CA SER A 99 -5.38 -5.92 -17.79
C SER A 99 -5.65 -5.59 -16.31
N THR A 100 -6.88 -5.21 -15.96
CA THR A 100 -7.29 -4.99 -14.55
C THR A 100 -7.52 -6.32 -13.85
N VAL A 101 -8.20 -7.26 -14.53
CA VAL A 101 -8.39 -8.63 -14.04
C VAL A 101 -7.04 -9.32 -13.84
N GLY A 102 -6.16 -9.32 -14.84
CA GLY A 102 -4.83 -9.93 -14.74
C GLY A 102 -3.97 -9.35 -13.61
N ARG A 103 -4.01 -8.02 -13.40
CA ARG A 103 -3.33 -7.37 -12.25
C ARG A 103 -3.98 -7.70 -10.90
N ALA A 104 -5.27 -8.00 -10.87
CA ALA A 104 -5.93 -8.42 -9.64
C ALA A 104 -5.53 -9.86 -9.29
N ILE A 105 -5.52 -10.75 -10.28
CA ILE A 105 -5.08 -12.15 -10.11
C ILE A 105 -3.61 -12.22 -9.66
N SER A 106 -2.72 -11.44 -10.28
CA SER A 106 -1.30 -11.42 -9.90
C SER A 106 -1.03 -10.90 -8.49
N ARG A 107 -2.01 -10.27 -7.82
CA ARG A 107 -1.90 -9.79 -6.43
C ARG A 107 -2.48 -10.79 -5.43
N LEU A 108 -3.18 -11.82 -5.89
CA LEU A 108 -3.70 -12.86 -5.01
C LEU A 108 -2.54 -13.75 -4.53
N PRO A 109 -2.60 -14.24 -3.29
CA PRO A 109 -1.65 -15.25 -2.82
C PRO A 109 -1.88 -16.55 -3.60
N GLY A 110 -0.82 -17.09 -4.21
CA GLY A 110 -0.85 -18.34 -4.98
C GLY A 110 -0.40 -18.18 -6.43
N SER A 111 0.14 -19.25 -7.02
CA SER A 111 0.48 -19.31 -8.44
C SER A 111 -0.76 -19.72 -9.23
N TRP A 112 -1.49 -18.75 -9.79
CA TRP A 112 -2.66 -19.00 -10.62
C TRP A 112 -2.23 -19.19 -12.09
N PRO A 113 -2.48 -20.35 -12.72
CA PRO A 113 -2.21 -20.54 -14.14
C PRO A 113 -3.15 -19.65 -14.95
N LEU A 114 -2.61 -18.66 -15.65
CA LEU A 114 -3.39 -17.71 -16.46
C LEU A 114 -3.29 -18.06 -17.95
N LYS A 115 -4.41 -18.34 -18.61
CA LYS A 115 -4.48 -18.38 -20.07
C LYS A 115 -4.69 -16.96 -20.61
N LYS A 116 -3.75 -16.48 -21.43
CA LYS A 116 -3.79 -15.12 -22.00
C LYS A 116 -4.65 -14.99 -23.26
N SER A 117 -4.91 -16.09 -23.98
CA SER A 117 -5.71 -16.08 -25.21
C SER A 117 -6.39 -17.44 -25.43
N PRO A 118 -7.60 -17.47 -26.03
CA PRO A 118 -8.17 -18.70 -26.58
C PRO A 118 -7.24 -19.28 -27.66
N ARG A 119 -7.21 -20.61 -27.80
CA ARG A 119 -6.56 -21.26 -28.94
C ARG A 119 -7.44 -21.16 -30.18
#